data_AF-A0A2J4XXY4-F1
#
_entry.id   AF-A0A2J4XXY4-F1
#
_cell.length_a   1.000
_cell.length_b   1.000
_cell.length_c   1.000
_cell.angle_alpha   90.00
_cell.angle_beta   90.00
_cell.angle_gamma   90.00
#
_symmetry.space_group_name_H-M   'P 1'
#
loop_
_entity.id
_entity.type
_entity.pdbx_description
1 polymer ?
#
loop_
_entity_poly.entity_id
_entity_poly.type
_entity_poly.pdbx_seq_one_letter_code
_entity_poly.pdbx_strand_id
1 'polypeptide(L)' 'MQQPRIWLVEDEMSIADTLVYQLQQEGFIVTAFERGLPALDAAHHHQPD' A
#
# COMPACT_ATOMS: atom_id res chain seq x y z
N MET A 1 -1.68 -16.97 11.22
CA MET A 1 -0.51 -16.25 10.67
C MET A 1 -1.03 -14.92 10.18
N GLN A 2 -0.54 -13.79 10.70
CA GLN A 2 -0.98 -12.47 10.26
C GLN A 2 -0.44 -12.23 8.84
N GLN A 3 -1.32 -11.81 7.94
CA GLN A 3 -0.96 -11.55 6.56
C GLN A 3 -0.26 -10.18 6.49
N PRO A 4 0.96 -10.09 5.94
CA PRO A 4 1.76 -8.87 5.99
C PRO A 4 1.08 -7.73 5.22
N ARG A 5 1.08 -6.53 5.81
CA ARG A 5 0.44 -5.32 5.31
C ARG A 5 1.48 -4.38 4.72
N ILE A 6 1.32 -4.05 3.44
CA ILE A 6 2.20 -3.12 2.72
C ILE A 6 1.43 -1.87 2.35
N TRP A 7 2.10 -0.72 2.47
CA TRP A 7 1.61 0.55 1.97
C TRP A 7 2.36 0.93 0.70
N LEU A 8 1.59 1.16 -0.36
CA LEU A 8 2.09 1.60 -1.65
C LEU A 8 1.77 3.08 -1.81
N VAL A 9 2.76 3.93 -2.07
CA VAL A 9 2.55 5.35 -2.37
C VAL A 9 2.97 5.59 -3.79
N GLU A 10 2.02 5.82 -4.69
CA GLU A 10 2.27 5.96 -6.12
C GLU A 10 1.28 6.92 -6.77
N ASP A 11 1.77 7.92 -7.51
CA ASP A 11 0.97 8.98 -8.12
C ASP A 11 0.35 8.57 -9.46
N GLU A 12 0.92 7.57 -10.13
CA GLU A 12 0.41 7.00 -11.37
C GLU A 12 -0.50 5.78 -11.12
N MET A 13 -1.80 5.92 -11.40
CA MET A 13 -2.80 4.87 -11.16
C MET A 13 -2.50 3.56 -11.90
N SER A 14 -2.01 3.62 -13.14
CA SER A 14 -1.65 2.43 -13.93
C SER A 14 -0.51 1.63 -13.30
N ILE A 15 0.45 2.31 -12.67
CA ILE A 15 1.56 1.68 -11.95
C ILE A 15 1.03 1.10 -10.63
N ALA A 16 0.23 1.88 -9.90
CA ALA A 16 -0.38 1.47 -8.64
C ALA A 16 -1.19 0.17 -8.79
N ASP A 17 -2.07 0.08 -9.79
CA ASP A 17 -2.90 -1.10 -10.04
C ASP A 17 -2.05 -2.34 -10.35
N THR A 18 -0.99 -2.16 -11.15
CA THR A 18 -0.07 -3.25 -11.51
C THR A 18 0.64 -3.80 -10.27
N LEU A 19 1.16 -2.91 -9.43
CA LEU A 19 1.88 -3.27 -8.19
C LEU A 19 0.95 -3.89 -7.15
N VAL A 20 -0.25 -3.32 -6.96
CA VAL A 20 -1.28 -3.86 -6.05
C VAL A 20 -1.64 -5.28 -6.47
N TYR A 21 -1.88 -5.52 -7.76
CA TYR A 21 -2.19 -6.85 -8.25
C TYR A 21 -1.06 -7.85 -7.94
N GLN A 22 0.20 -7.50 -8.25
CA GLN A 22 1.35 -8.37 -8.00
C GLN A 22 1.50 -8.70 -6.50
N LEU A 23 1.46 -7.69 -5.63
CA LEU A 23 1.59 -7.87 -4.19
C LEU A 23 0.44 -8.67 -3.57
N GLN A 24 -0.79 -8.52 -4.08
CA GLN A 24 -1.93 -9.33 -3.63
C GLN A 24 -1.76 -10.81 -4.03
N GLN A 25 -1.20 -11.11 -5.21
CA GLN A 25 -0.88 -12.48 -5.61
C GLN A 25 0.19 -13.12 -4.72
N GLU A 26 1.15 -12.33 -4.24
CA GLU A 26 2.15 -12.74 -3.25
C GLU A 26 1.57 -12.91 -1.84
N GLY A 27 0.31 -12.54 -1.65
CA GLY A 27 -0.41 -12.69 -0.39
C GLY A 27 -0.20 -11.51 0.57
N PHE A 28 0.11 -10.31 0.09
CA PHE A 28 0.11 -9.10 0.91
C PHE A 28 -1.27 -8.46 0.98
N ILE A 29 -1.55 -7.79 2.10
CA ILE A 29 -2.66 -6.84 2.21
C ILE A 29 -2.13 -5.46 1.84
N VAL A 30 -2.52 -4.94 0.69
CA VAL A 30 -1.99 -3.68 0.16
C VAL A 30 -2.95 -2.52 0.42
N THR A 31 -2.44 -1.40 0.91
CA THR A 31 -3.14 -0.11 0.95
C THR A 31 -2.40 0.87 0.04
N ALA A 32 -3.06 1.35 -1.02
CA ALA A 32 -2.47 2.30 -1.95
C ALA A 32 -2.83 3.75 -1.62
N PHE A 33 -1.88 4.66 -1.79
CA PHE A 33 -2.03 6.09 -1.60
C PHE A 33 -1.51 6.83 -2.84
N GLU A 34 -2.30 7.75 -3.39
CA GLU A 34 -1.88 8.56 -4.55
C GLU A 34 -0.81 9.60 -4.21
N ARG A 35 -0.65 9.92 -2.92
CA ARG A 35 0.24 10.98 -2.44
C ARG A 35 0.88 10.58 -1.12
N GLY A 36 2.09 11.08 -0.88
CA GLY A 36 2.81 10.85 0.36
C GLY A 36 2.12 11.45 1.60
N LEU A 37 1.46 12.61 1.48
CA LEU A 37 0.82 13.24 2.64
C LEU A 37 -0.29 12.38 3.28
N PRO A 38 -1.24 11.80 2.50
CA PRO A 38 -2.17 10.79 3.02
C PRO A 38 -1.50 9.59 3.68
N ALA A 39 -0.39 9.09 3.12
CA ALA A 39 0.34 7.96 3.70
C ALA A 39 1.01 8.33 5.03
N LEU A 40 1.59 9.54 5.12
CA LEU A 40 2.17 10.07 6.35
C LEU A 40 1.09 10.28 7.43
N ASP A 41 -0.06 10.83 7.05
CA ASP A 41 -1.19 10.99 7.97
C ASP A 41 -1.70 9.64 8.49
N ALA A 42 -1.81 8.64 7.61
CA ALA A 42 -2.13 7.28 8.01
C ALA A 42 -1.07 6.71 8.97
N ALA A 43 0.22 6.97 8.71
CA ALA A 43 1.36 6.45 9.49
C ALA A 43 1.35 6.92 10.94
N HIS A 44 0.75 8.09 11.20
CA HIS A 44 0.55 8.61 12.56
C HIS A 44 -0.46 7.78 13.36
N HIS A 45 -1.34 7.02 12.70
CA HIS A 45 -2.42 6.26 13.34
C HIS A 45 -2.14 4.74 13.35
N HIS A 46 -1.56 4.22 12.27
CA HIS A 46 -1.24 2.80 12.11
C HIS A 46 0.09 2.67 11.37
N GLN A 47 0.87 1.64 11.67
CA GLN A 47 2.09 1.36 10.91
C GLN A 47 1.85 0.18 9.97
N PRO A 48 2.39 0.19 8.74
CA PRO A 48 2.54 -1.03 7.96
C PRO A 48 3.49 -2.01 8.68
N ASP A 49 3.48 -3.28 8.26
CA ASP A 49 4.36 -4.31 8.83
C ASP A 49 5.81 -4.17 8.35
#